data_AF-A0A495ZCR0-F1
#
_entry.id   AF-A0A495ZCR0-F1
#
_cell.length_a   1.000
_cell.length_b   1.000
_cell.length_c   1.000
_cell.angle_alpha   90.00
_cell.angle_beta   90.00
_cell.angle_gamma   90.00
#
_symmetry.space_group_name_H-M   'P 1'
#
loop_
_entity.id
_entity.type
_entity.pdbx_description
1 polymer ?
#
loop_
_entity_poly.entity_id
_entity_poly.type
_entity_poly.pdbx_seq_one_letter_code
_entity_poly.pdbx_strand_id
1 'polypeptide(L)'
;LLIVNTSKLVALDGGEWGRIGIIVAISAFYLSIFLWLGLFISSQFSNSSSSLLTLLLIWIVFVVLIPNTMGVLASGFKQVPSKSEISRTKKATEEEIDTRHREGDKLYRTGSPSDQPPEIEVLRLWADYLNEHADAKNRIEDEHLNKQFAQVAFTQQITRLSPAAIYKYAVESLSGTGFARHKRFVQQARRYRQQFVDFIKSEDSADKKSYHIYSVKEGLSQKPVAFNSIPKFSEKLTVGITFKGALLDLILLVSLSLLLFMAAVLVFLRSDVK
;
A
#
# COMPACT_ATOMS: atom_id res chain seq x y z
N LEU A 1 18.52 -17.73 -9.65
CA LEU A 1 18.93 -18.29 -8.33
C LEU A 1 20.44 -18.53 -8.25
N LEU A 2 21.07 -19.19 -9.24
CA LEU A 2 22.52 -19.41 -9.29
C LEU A 2 23.37 -18.11 -9.29
N ILE A 3 22.92 -17.05 -9.96
CA ILE A 3 23.62 -15.74 -10.04
C ILE A 3 23.48 -14.92 -8.74
N VAL A 4 22.41 -15.13 -7.96
CA VAL A 4 22.20 -14.40 -6.69
C VAL A 4 22.99 -15.05 -5.55
N ASN A 5 23.07 -16.39 -5.53
CA ASN A 5 23.84 -17.10 -4.50
C ASN A 5 25.36 -16.97 -4.67
N THR A 6 25.82 -16.70 -5.90
CA THR A 6 27.25 -16.49 -6.20
C THR A 6 27.73 -15.08 -5.83
N SER A 7 26.84 -14.10 -5.68
CA SER A 7 27.26 -12.71 -5.44
C SER A 7 27.59 -12.38 -3.98
N LYS A 8 27.32 -13.28 -3.02
CA LYS A 8 27.50 -13.09 -1.56
C LYS A 8 26.88 -11.80 -0.96
N LEU A 9 26.17 -10.99 -1.74
CA LEU A 9 25.59 -9.71 -1.34
C LEU A 9 24.21 -9.87 -0.68
N VAL A 10 23.54 -11.01 -0.88
CA VAL A 10 22.27 -11.37 -0.24
C VAL A 10 22.35 -12.84 0.16
N ALA A 11 22.66 -13.11 1.43
CA ALA A 11 22.61 -14.46 1.97
C ALA A 11 21.14 -14.85 2.14
N LEU A 12 20.68 -15.85 1.39
CA LEU A 12 19.31 -16.33 1.50
C LEU A 12 19.11 -17.08 2.82
N ASP A 13 18.38 -16.48 3.75
CA ASP A 13 18.06 -17.12 5.03
C ASP A 13 17.03 -18.26 4.83
N GLY A 14 16.89 -19.17 5.80
CA GLY A 14 15.93 -20.27 5.77
C GLY A 14 14.49 -19.79 5.55
N GLY A 15 14.14 -18.60 6.06
CA GLY A 15 12.84 -17.97 5.80
C GLY A 15 12.61 -17.60 4.33
N GLU A 16 13.65 -17.24 3.60
CA GLU A 16 13.56 -16.85 2.19
C GLU A 16 13.44 -18.07 1.28
N TRP A 17 14.16 -19.15 1.60
CA TRP A 17 13.97 -20.45 0.95
C TRP A 17 12.55 -21.00 1.16
N GLY A 18 12.01 -20.87 2.37
CA GLY A 18 10.62 -21.23 2.66
C GLY A 18 9.62 -20.46 1.80
N ARG A 19 9.82 -19.14 1.61
CA ARG A 19 8.97 -18.32 0.72
C ARG A 19 9.04 -18.79 -0.73
N ILE A 20 10.23 -19.10 -1.24
CA ILE A 20 10.40 -19.62 -2.60
C ILE A 20 9.65 -20.95 -2.76
N GLY A 21 9.79 -21.86 -1.80
CA GLY A 21 9.06 -23.14 -1.80
C GLY A 21 7.54 -22.95 -1.83
N ILE A 22 7.01 -22.02 -1.02
CA ILE A 22 5.59 -21.67 -1.01
C ILE A 22 5.16 -21.10 -2.38
N ILE A 23 5.94 -20.18 -2.97
CA ILE A 23 5.65 -19.61 -4.29
C ILE A 23 5.59 -20.71 -5.35
N VAL A 24 6.55 -21.64 -5.37
CA VAL A 24 6.56 -22.78 -6.30
C VAL A 24 5.33 -23.66 -6.13
N ALA A 25 4.94 -23.97 -4.88
CA ALA A 25 3.74 -24.75 -4.61
C ALA A 25 2.47 -24.04 -5.12
N ILE A 26 2.36 -22.73 -4.94
CA ILE A 26 1.23 -21.94 -5.43
C ILE A 26 1.22 -21.88 -6.96
N SER A 27 2.38 -21.77 -7.60
CA SER A 27 2.48 -21.86 -9.06
C SER A 27 1.96 -23.21 -9.57
N ALA A 28 2.24 -24.31 -8.87
CA ALA A 28 1.71 -25.63 -9.21
C ALA A 28 0.18 -25.68 -9.09
N PHE A 29 -0.41 -25.15 -8.00
CA PHE A 29 -1.87 -25.02 -7.86
C PHE A 29 -2.50 -24.11 -8.92
N TYR A 30 -1.82 -23.04 -9.30
CA TYR A 30 -2.27 -22.15 -10.37
C TYR A 30 -2.29 -22.87 -11.73
N LEU A 31 -1.25 -23.65 -12.03
CA LEU A 31 -1.21 -24.45 -13.27
C LEU A 31 -2.27 -25.55 -13.26
N SER A 32 -2.50 -26.21 -12.12
CA SER A 32 -3.52 -27.27 -12.02
C SER A 32 -4.94 -26.75 -12.30
N ILE A 33 -5.25 -25.49 -11.96
CA ILE A 33 -6.54 -24.87 -12.33
C ILE A 33 -6.79 -24.96 -13.84
N PHE A 34 -5.80 -24.68 -14.68
CA PHE A 34 -5.98 -24.75 -16.14
C PHE A 34 -6.02 -26.18 -16.66
N LEU A 35 -5.28 -27.09 -16.02
CA LEU A 35 -5.35 -28.51 -16.36
C LEU A 35 -6.76 -29.07 -16.08
N TRP A 36 -7.32 -28.79 -14.90
CA TRP A 36 -8.66 -29.23 -14.53
C TRP A 36 -9.74 -28.55 -15.36
N LEU A 37 -9.60 -27.25 -15.65
CA LEU A 37 -10.50 -26.54 -16.54
C LEU A 37 -10.46 -27.10 -17.96
N GLY A 38 -9.28 -27.39 -18.49
CA GLY A 38 -9.10 -28.03 -19.79
C GLY A 38 -9.80 -29.38 -19.85
N LEU A 39 -9.56 -30.24 -18.86
CA LEU A 39 -10.19 -31.56 -18.76
C LEU A 39 -11.73 -31.45 -18.65
N PHE A 40 -12.22 -30.57 -17.79
CA PHE A 40 -13.65 -30.32 -17.60
C PHE A 40 -14.33 -29.85 -18.88
N ILE A 41 -13.73 -28.90 -19.59
CA ILE A 41 -14.29 -28.41 -20.86
C ILE A 41 -14.19 -29.50 -21.93
N SER A 42 -13.05 -30.19 -22.09
CA SER A 42 -12.92 -31.26 -23.09
C SER A 42 -13.92 -32.40 -22.90
N SER A 43 -14.25 -32.76 -21.66
CA SER A 43 -15.26 -33.79 -21.39
C SER A 43 -16.70 -33.40 -21.75
N GLN A 44 -16.99 -32.12 -21.99
CA GLN A 44 -18.33 -31.63 -22.33
C GLN A 44 -18.59 -31.50 -23.84
N PHE A 45 -17.56 -31.53 -24.67
CA PHE A 45 -17.69 -31.35 -26.12
C PHE A 45 -17.27 -32.61 -26.86
N SER A 46 -18.10 -33.05 -27.82
CA SER A 46 -17.77 -34.19 -28.69
C SER A 46 -16.70 -33.87 -29.74
N ASN A 47 -16.50 -32.57 -30.05
CA ASN A 47 -15.56 -32.11 -31.09
C ASN A 47 -14.39 -31.35 -30.45
N SER A 48 -13.16 -31.76 -30.76
CA SER A 48 -11.93 -31.15 -30.21
C SER A 48 -11.79 -29.66 -30.57
N SER A 49 -12.20 -29.26 -31.78
CA SER A 49 -12.12 -27.85 -32.21
C SER A 49 -13.04 -26.93 -31.41
N SER A 50 -14.26 -27.38 -31.08
CA SER A 50 -15.21 -26.60 -30.26
C SER A 50 -14.71 -26.47 -28.83
N SER A 51 -14.17 -27.55 -28.25
CA SER A 51 -13.55 -27.52 -26.92
C SER A 51 -12.40 -26.51 -26.84
N LEU A 52 -11.51 -26.54 -27.83
CA LEU A 52 -10.37 -25.63 -27.89
C LEU A 52 -10.80 -24.18 -28.00
N LEU A 53 -11.78 -23.88 -28.85
CA LEU A 53 -12.28 -22.52 -29.04
C LEU A 53 -12.96 -21.98 -27.77
N THR A 54 -13.76 -22.81 -27.10
CA THR A 54 -14.38 -22.45 -25.82
C THR A 54 -13.34 -22.24 -24.72
N LEU A 55 -12.34 -23.12 -24.61
CA LEU A 55 -11.27 -22.98 -23.62
C LEU A 55 -10.45 -21.71 -23.85
N LEU A 56 -10.13 -21.40 -25.10
CA LEU A 56 -9.42 -20.19 -25.48
C LEU A 56 -10.23 -18.94 -25.11
N LEU A 57 -11.53 -18.94 -25.37
CA LEU A 57 -12.41 -17.83 -25.00
C LEU A 57 -12.45 -17.63 -23.47
N ILE A 58 -12.64 -18.70 -22.70
CA ILE A 58 -12.62 -18.64 -21.22
C ILE A 58 -11.26 -18.12 -20.75
N TRP A 59 -10.16 -18.64 -21.29
CA TRP A 59 -8.82 -18.21 -20.92
C TRP A 59 -8.61 -16.72 -21.22
N ILE A 60 -9.00 -16.23 -22.41
CA ILE A 60 -8.90 -14.81 -22.76
C ILE A 60 -9.71 -13.97 -21.76
N VAL A 61 -10.95 -14.35 -21.45
CA VAL A 61 -11.79 -13.59 -20.52
C VAL A 61 -11.18 -13.55 -19.12
N PHE A 62 -10.79 -14.71 -18.58
CA PHE A 62 -10.33 -14.80 -17.20
C PHE A 62 -8.89 -14.36 -16.98
N VAL A 63 -7.99 -14.55 -17.95
CA VAL A 63 -6.55 -14.25 -17.80
C VAL A 63 -6.15 -12.93 -18.43
N VAL A 64 -6.84 -12.49 -19.50
CA VAL A 64 -6.50 -11.25 -20.20
C VAL A 64 -7.52 -10.15 -19.93
N LEU A 65 -8.81 -10.40 -20.14
CA LEU A 65 -9.83 -9.35 -20.07
C LEU A 65 -10.04 -8.88 -18.63
N ILE A 66 -10.48 -9.77 -17.72
CA ILE A 66 -10.81 -9.42 -16.33
C ILE A 66 -9.68 -8.68 -15.61
N PRO A 67 -8.42 -9.17 -15.58
CA PRO A 67 -7.37 -8.49 -14.82
C PRO A 67 -6.97 -7.13 -15.41
N ASN A 68 -7.12 -6.91 -16.73
CA ASN A 68 -6.69 -5.67 -17.39
C ASN A 68 -7.81 -4.62 -17.49
N THR A 69 -9.06 -5.03 -17.76
CA THR A 69 -10.17 -4.09 -18.01
C THR A 69 -10.87 -3.65 -16.72
N MET A 70 -10.91 -4.50 -15.69
CA MET A 70 -11.56 -4.16 -14.42
C MET A 70 -10.85 -3.03 -13.67
N GLY A 71 -9.55 -2.79 -13.94
CA GLY A 71 -8.83 -1.63 -13.42
C GLY A 71 -9.39 -0.31 -13.94
N VAL A 72 -9.76 -0.25 -15.22
CA VAL A 72 -10.37 0.94 -15.84
C VAL A 72 -11.79 1.14 -15.32
N LEU A 73 -12.60 0.08 -15.26
CA LEU A 73 -13.97 0.16 -14.75
C LEU A 73 -14.02 0.60 -13.28
N ALA A 74 -13.06 0.15 -12.45
CA ALA A 74 -12.96 0.57 -11.06
C ALA A 74 -12.71 2.08 -10.90
N SER A 75 -12.13 2.75 -11.90
CA SER A 75 -11.92 4.20 -11.86
C SER A 75 -13.23 5.00 -11.96
N GLY A 76 -14.28 4.41 -12.58
CA GLY A 76 -15.61 4.99 -12.63
C GLY A 76 -16.38 4.93 -11.29
N PHE A 77 -16.14 3.90 -10.47
CA PHE A 77 -16.86 3.70 -9.20
C PHE A 77 -16.26 4.47 -8.02
N LYS A 78 -14.93 4.63 -7.98
CA LYS A 78 -14.23 5.40 -6.95
C LYS A 78 -13.41 6.49 -7.62
N GLN A 79 -13.97 7.69 -7.64
CA GLN A 79 -13.28 8.87 -8.15
C GLN A 79 -12.15 9.26 -7.19
N VAL A 80 -10.92 9.08 -7.67
CA VAL A 80 -9.73 9.64 -7.02
C VAL A 80 -9.49 11.01 -7.65
N PRO A 81 -9.39 12.09 -6.85
CA PRO A 81 -9.16 13.41 -7.39
C PRO A 81 -7.91 13.45 -8.25
N SER A 82 -7.95 14.19 -9.36
CA SER A 82 -6.80 14.34 -10.24
C SER A 82 -5.66 15.11 -9.53
N LYS A 83 -4.42 14.99 -10.04
CA LYS A 83 -3.29 15.76 -9.50
C LYS A 83 -3.54 17.27 -9.53
N SER A 84 -4.27 17.76 -10.54
CA SER A 84 -4.61 19.18 -10.66
C SER A 84 -5.69 19.62 -9.68
N GLU A 85 -6.67 18.76 -9.37
CA GLU A 85 -7.66 18.99 -8.32
C GLU A 85 -7.00 19.06 -6.94
N ILE A 86 -6.15 18.09 -6.59
CA ILE A 86 -5.42 18.12 -5.31
C ILE A 86 -4.50 19.32 -5.22
N SER A 87 -3.79 19.68 -6.30
CA SER A 87 -2.95 20.89 -6.32
C SER A 87 -3.78 22.15 -6.09
N ARG A 88 -4.98 22.24 -6.70
CA ARG A 88 -5.93 23.34 -6.48
C ARG A 88 -6.45 23.37 -5.05
N THR A 89 -6.83 22.22 -4.48
CA THR A 89 -7.26 22.14 -3.08
C THR A 89 -6.15 22.56 -2.13
N LYS A 90 -4.91 22.10 -2.35
CA LYS A 90 -3.75 22.52 -1.54
C LYS A 90 -3.55 24.03 -1.58
N LYS A 91 -3.52 24.62 -2.79
CA LYS A 91 -3.36 26.07 -2.95
C LYS A 91 -4.49 26.85 -2.29
N ALA A 92 -5.74 26.45 -2.50
CA ALA A 92 -6.89 27.12 -1.91
C ALA A 92 -6.86 27.05 -0.36
N THR A 93 -6.46 25.91 0.21
CA THR A 93 -6.31 25.77 1.66
C THR A 93 -5.11 26.58 2.19
N GLU A 94 -3.99 26.61 1.48
CA GLU A 94 -2.84 27.46 1.83
C GLU A 94 -3.24 28.94 1.79
N GLU A 95 -3.92 29.39 0.74
CA GLU A 95 -4.43 30.76 0.61
C GLU A 95 -5.45 31.11 1.69
N GLU A 96 -6.34 30.17 2.06
CA GLU A 96 -7.31 30.38 3.14
C GLU A 96 -6.62 30.57 4.50
N ILE A 97 -5.63 29.73 4.82
CA ILE A 97 -4.86 29.84 6.07
C ILE A 97 -4.07 31.16 6.06
N ASP A 98 -3.37 31.47 4.98
CA ASP A 98 -2.64 32.74 4.82
C ASP A 98 -3.55 33.94 5.01
N THR A 99 -4.74 33.93 4.40
CA THR A 99 -5.71 35.03 4.50
C THR A 99 -6.22 35.18 5.92
N ARG A 100 -6.57 34.08 6.60
CA ARG A 100 -7.08 34.11 7.99
C ARG A 100 -6.04 34.68 8.97
N HIS A 101 -4.77 34.30 8.80
CA HIS A 101 -3.66 34.81 9.63
C HIS A 101 -3.23 36.24 9.23
N ARG A 102 -3.47 36.66 7.98
CA ARG A 102 -3.26 38.04 7.51
C ARG A 102 -4.38 39.01 7.91
N GLU A 103 -5.64 38.59 7.84
CA GLU A 103 -6.80 39.43 8.21
C GLU A 103 -6.81 39.79 9.70
N GLY A 104 -6.19 38.94 10.53
CA GLY A 104 -5.93 39.27 11.93
C GLY A 104 -4.82 40.31 12.13
N ASP A 105 -3.99 40.60 11.11
CA ASP A 105 -2.83 41.51 11.04
C ASP A 105 -1.78 41.34 12.17
N LYS A 106 -1.96 40.37 13.08
CA LYS A 106 -1.07 40.12 14.20
C LYS A 106 0.20 39.41 13.77
N LEU A 107 0.13 38.40 12.89
CA LEU A 107 1.29 37.53 12.60
C LEU A 107 2.50 38.31 12.09
N TYR A 108 2.29 39.22 11.13
CA TYR A 108 3.38 39.99 10.51
C TYR A 108 3.68 41.32 11.22
N ARG A 109 2.79 41.84 12.07
CA ARG A 109 3.02 43.08 12.82
C ARG A 109 3.60 42.89 14.21
N THR A 110 3.38 41.72 14.82
CA THR A 110 3.85 41.45 16.19
C THR A 110 5.37 41.25 16.22
N GLY A 111 5.97 40.78 15.13
CA GLY A 111 7.43 40.68 14.99
C GLY A 111 7.89 39.39 14.32
N SER A 112 9.20 39.19 14.32
CA SER A 112 9.85 37.99 13.80
C SER A 112 10.24 37.04 14.95
N PRO A 113 10.11 35.71 14.78
CA PRO A 113 10.62 34.74 15.76
C PRO A 113 12.11 34.89 16.05
N SER A 114 12.87 35.46 15.11
CA SER A 114 14.31 35.67 15.22
C SER A 114 14.70 36.99 15.90
N ASP A 115 13.74 37.81 16.31
CA ASP A 115 14.01 39.04 17.06
C ASP A 115 14.62 38.71 18.44
N GLN A 116 15.48 39.60 18.95
CA GLN A 116 16.16 39.42 20.25
C GLN A 116 15.85 40.56 21.22
N PRO A 117 15.40 40.27 22.46
CA PRO A 117 15.06 38.93 22.98
C PRO A 117 13.77 38.37 22.33
N PRO A 118 13.64 37.04 22.20
CA PRO A 118 12.46 36.44 21.58
C PRO A 118 11.22 36.63 22.45
N GLU A 119 10.14 37.10 21.83
CA GLU A 119 8.85 37.31 22.50
C GLU A 119 7.97 36.06 22.41
N ILE A 120 7.50 35.56 23.56
CA ILE A 120 6.73 34.31 23.65
C ILE A 120 5.44 34.37 22.82
N GLU A 121 4.76 35.52 22.77
CA GLU A 121 3.55 35.69 21.96
C GLU A 121 3.84 35.54 20.46
N VAL A 122 4.91 36.16 19.97
CA VAL A 122 5.39 36.01 18.58
C VAL A 122 5.69 34.56 18.26
N LEU A 123 6.45 33.87 19.13
CA LEU A 123 6.79 32.46 18.93
C LEU A 123 5.55 31.56 18.82
N ARG A 124 4.54 31.77 19.68
CA ARG A 124 3.30 30.99 19.64
C ARG A 124 2.49 31.25 18.38
N LEU A 125 2.38 32.50 17.96
CA LEU A 125 1.62 32.88 16.77
C LEU A 125 2.21 32.25 15.50
N TRP A 126 3.54 32.28 15.37
CA TRP A 126 4.24 31.61 14.28
C TRP A 126 4.15 30.09 14.36
N ALA A 127 4.23 29.51 15.57
CA ALA A 127 4.06 28.07 15.76
C ALA A 127 2.67 27.60 15.34
N ASP A 128 1.61 28.32 15.74
CA ASP A 128 0.23 28.00 15.37
C ASP A 128 0.05 28.07 13.86
N TYR A 129 0.55 29.12 13.20
CA TYR A 129 0.55 29.25 11.75
C TYR A 129 1.27 28.08 11.05
N LEU A 130 2.50 27.77 11.45
CA LEU A 130 3.31 26.70 10.83
C LEU A 130 2.72 25.30 11.08
N ASN A 131 2.20 25.06 12.28
CA ASN A 131 1.52 23.80 12.62
C ASN A 131 0.26 23.63 11.79
N GLU A 132 -0.57 24.68 11.64
CA GLU A 132 -1.79 24.62 10.84
C GLU A 132 -1.48 24.31 9.37
N HIS A 133 -0.48 24.96 8.76
CA HIS A 133 -0.05 24.65 7.40
C HIS A 133 0.44 23.21 7.26
N ALA A 134 1.28 22.75 8.19
CA ALA A 134 1.82 21.39 8.17
C ALA A 134 0.69 20.35 8.30
N ASP A 135 -0.25 20.56 9.21
CA ASP A 135 -1.39 19.67 9.45
C ASP A 135 -2.37 19.65 8.28
N ALA A 136 -2.69 20.81 7.71
CA ALA A 136 -3.55 20.91 6.54
C ALA A 136 -2.95 20.17 5.33
N LYS A 137 -1.65 20.39 5.06
CA LYS A 137 -0.94 19.70 3.98
C LYS A 137 -0.90 18.19 4.19
N ASN A 138 -0.52 17.75 5.39
CA ASN A 138 -0.47 16.33 5.74
C ASN A 138 -1.85 15.68 5.60
N ARG A 139 -2.92 16.35 6.03
CA ARG A 139 -4.30 15.86 5.92
C ARG A 139 -4.71 15.66 4.46
N ILE A 140 -4.51 16.66 3.61
CA ILE A 140 -4.88 16.59 2.19
C ILE A 140 -4.12 15.46 1.48
N GLU A 141 -2.82 15.33 1.72
CA GLU A 141 -2.00 14.25 1.17
C GLU A 141 -2.45 12.88 1.67
N ASP A 142 -2.73 12.77 2.97
CA ASP A 142 -3.11 11.51 3.57
C ASP A 142 -4.48 11.03 3.11
N GLU A 143 -5.44 11.94 2.97
CA GLU A 143 -6.76 11.66 2.40
C GLU A 143 -6.68 11.24 0.93
N HIS A 144 -5.86 11.93 0.12
CA HIS A 144 -5.67 11.58 -1.28
C HIS A 144 -5.10 10.17 -1.44
N LEU A 145 -4.06 9.83 -0.68
CA LEU A 145 -3.49 8.47 -0.65
C LEU A 145 -4.50 7.44 -0.15
N ASN A 146 -5.32 7.77 0.85
CA ASN A 146 -6.37 6.86 1.34
C ASN A 146 -7.42 6.56 0.26
N LYS A 147 -7.82 7.57 -0.53
CA LYS A 147 -8.72 7.37 -1.68
C LYS A 147 -8.10 6.48 -2.75
N GLN A 148 -6.83 6.69 -3.10
CA GLN A 148 -6.08 5.82 -4.01
C GLN A 148 -6.02 4.38 -3.49
N PHE A 149 -5.70 4.19 -2.22
CA PHE A 149 -5.65 2.87 -1.61
C PHE A 149 -7.02 2.18 -1.60
N ALA A 150 -8.09 2.93 -1.36
CA ALA A 150 -9.45 2.42 -1.36
C ALA A 150 -9.92 2.03 -2.77
N GLN A 151 -9.44 2.74 -3.81
CA GLN A 151 -9.69 2.42 -5.21
C GLN A 151 -8.98 1.11 -5.61
N VAL A 152 -7.67 1.02 -5.36
CA VAL A 152 -6.90 -0.20 -5.70
C VAL A 152 -7.41 -1.41 -4.92
N ALA A 153 -7.75 -1.26 -3.63
CA ALA A 153 -8.32 -2.35 -2.84
C ALA A 153 -9.65 -2.86 -3.41
N PHE A 154 -10.50 -1.97 -3.91
CA PHE A 154 -11.75 -2.32 -4.57
C PHE A 154 -11.50 -3.04 -5.91
N THR A 155 -10.57 -2.54 -6.73
CA THR A 155 -10.15 -3.22 -7.96
C THR A 155 -9.65 -4.64 -7.68
N GLN A 156 -8.83 -4.82 -6.64
CA GLN A 156 -8.34 -6.14 -6.23
C GLN A 156 -9.48 -7.08 -5.79
N GLN A 157 -10.55 -6.57 -5.16
CA GLN A 157 -11.70 -7.41 -4.80
C GLN A 157 -12.44 -7.92 -6.03
N ILE A 158 -12.62 -7.08 -7.05
CA ILE A 158 -13.32 -7.44 -8.28
C ILE A 158 -12.47 -8.37 -9.16
N THR A 159 -11.20 -8.04 -9.33
CA THR A 159 -10.29 -8.81 -10.20
C THR A 159 -9.95 -10.19 -9.66
N ARG A 160 -10.19 -10.47 -8.36
CA ARG A 160 -10.05 -11.81 -7.78
C ARG A 160 -10.99 -12.87 -8.38
N LEU A 161 -11.92 -12.51 -9.27
CA LEU A 161 -12.61 -13.49 -10.12
C LEU A 161 -11.64 -14.17 -11.11
N SER A 162 -10.51 -13.54 -11.43
CA SER A 162 -9.46 -14.08 -12.27
C SER A 162 -8.47 -14.94 -11.47
N PRO A 163 -8.24 -16.21 -11.85
CA PRO A 163 -7.18 -17.02 -11.25
C PRO A 163 -5.79 -16.38 -11.39
N ALA A 164 -5.56 -15.66 -12.50
CA ALA A 164 -4.31 -14.96 -12.76
C ALA A 164 -4.10 -13.78 -11.81
N ALA A 165 -5.16 -13.02 -11.51
CA ALA A 165 -5.10 -11.94 -10.53
C ALA A 165 -4.85 -12.48 -9.11
N ILE A 166 -5.55 -13.54 -8.71
CA ILE A 166 -5.35 -14.19 -7.40
C ILE A 166 -3.88 -14.65 -7.26
N TYR A 167 -3.36 -15.35 -8.27
CA TYR A 167 -1.96 -15.78 -8.31
C TYR A 167 -0.98 -14.62 -8.20
N LYS A 168 -1.20 -13.55 -8.98
CA LYS A 168 -0.38 -12.33 -8.93
C LYS A 168 -0.35 -11.74 -7.52
N TYR A 169 -1.51 -11.57 -6.87
CA TYR A 169 -1.57 -10.99 -5.52
C TYR A 169 -0.92 -11.87 -4.46
N ALA A 170 -1.07 -13.20 -4.55
CA ALA A 170 -0.37 -14.13 -3.67
C ALA A 170 1.16 -13.99 -3.79
N VAL A 171 1.69 -13.98 -5.01
CA VAL A 171 3.14 -13.87 -5.26
C VAL A 171 3.67 -12.49 -4.88
N GLU A 172 2.97 -11.40 -5.19
CA GLU A 172 3.33 -10.04 -4.75
C GLU A 172 3.43 -9.97 -3.23
N SER A 173 2.43 -10.52 -2.53
CA SER A 173 2.38 -10.47 -1.07
C SER A 173 3.50 -11.31 -0.43
N LEU A 174 3.76 -12.52 -0.93
CA LEU A 174 4.81 -13.43 -0.44
C LEU A 174 6.23 -12.93 -0.73
N SER A 175 6.43 -12.29 -1.88
CA SER A 175 7.70 -11.64 -2.24
C SER A 175 7.94 -10.35 -1.45
N GLY A 176 6.95 -9.88 -0.68
CA GLY A 176 7.05 -8.60 0.00
C GLY A 176 7.10 -7.44 -0.98
N THR A 177 6.29 -7.50 -2.03
CA THR A 177 6.18 -6.45 -3.06
C THR A 177 4.71 -6.07 -3.28
N GLY A 178 4.45 -5.33 -4.36
CA GLY A 178 3.11 -4.95 -4.76
C GLY A 178 2.40 -3.97 -3.83
N PHE A 179 1.11 -3.84 -4.05
CA PHE A 179 0.27 -2.83 -3.40
C PHE A 179 0.19 -3.01 -1.88
N ALA A 180 0.14 -4.25 -1.40
CA ALA A 180 0.01 -4.55 0.01
C ALA A 180 1.23 -4.07 0.82
N ARG A 181 2.46 -4.22 0.28
CA ARG A 181 3.66 -3.64 0.91
C ARG A 181 3.61 -2.12 0.88
N HIS A 182 3.33 -1.52 -0.26
CA HIS A 182 3.31 -0.06 -0.39
C HIS A 182 2.35 0.61 0.60
N LYS A 183 1.12 0.08 0.73
CA LYS A 183 0.14 0.54 1.73
C LYS A 183 0.69 0.45 3.16
N ARG A 184 1.34 -0.66 3.52
CA ARG A 184 1.94 -0.85 4.85
C ARG A 184 3.13 0.08 5.08
N PHE A 185 3.96 0.32 4.08
CA PHE A 185 5.07 1.26 4.15
C PHE A 185 4.56 2.66 4.46
N VAL A 186 3.55 3.15 3.74
CA VAL A 186 2.95 4.47 3.99
C VAL A 186 2.36 4.56 5.40
N GLN A 187 1.69 3.51 5.87
CA GLN A 187 1.20 3.46 7.25
C GLN A 187 2.32 3.48 8.30
N GLN A 188 3.46 2.83 8.03
CA GLN A 188 4.63 2.88 8.90
C GLN A 188 5.30 4.25 8.88
N ALA A 189 5.43 4.88 7.71
CA ALA A 189 5.97 6.22 7.56
C ALA A 189 5.12 7.26 8.32
N ARG A 190 3.78 7.15 8.26
CA ARG A 190 2.87 8.00 9.05
C ARG A 190 3.05 7.82 10.56
N ARG A 191 3.17 6.58 11.05
CA ARG A 191 3.46 6.32 12.47
C ARG A 191 4.82 6.87 12.88
N TYR A 192 5.82 6.71 12.01
CA TYR A 192 7.16 7.24 12.25
C TYR A 192 7.17 8.77 12.27
N ARG A 193 6.42 9.44 11.39
CA ARG A 193 6.22 10.90 11.44
C ARG A 193 5.73 11.33 12.83
N GLN A 194 4.73 10.66 13.38
CA GLN A 194 4.25 10.96 14.73
C GLN A 194 5.32 10.68 15.79
N GLN A 195 5.96 9.51 15.74
CA GLN A 195 7.05 9.16 16.66
C GLN A 195 8.20 10.19 16.64
N PHE A 196 8.51 10.75 15.48
CA PHE A 196 9.55 11.75 15.31
C PHE A 196 9.14 13.10 15.90
N VAL A 197 7.88 13.52 15.72
CA VAL A 197 7.31 14.70 16.38
C VAL A 197 7.33 14.55 17.90
N ASP A 198 6.90 13.39 18.40
CA ASP A 198 6.89 13.09 19.83
C ASP A 198 8.30 13.09 20.42
N PHE A 199 9.28 12.56 19.67
CA PHE A 199 10.69 12.61 20.03
C PHE A 199 11.19 14.05 20.16
N ILE A 200 10.94 14.92 19.16
CA ILE A 200 11.34 16.34 19.23
C ILE A 200 10.77 17.00 20.46
N LYS A 201 9.46 16.83 20.72
CA LYS A 201 8.78 17.40 21.90
C LYS A 201 9.36 16.86 23.21
N SER A 202 9.72 15.58 23.26
CA SER A 202 10.31 14.96 24.45
C SER A 202 11.71 15.48 24.75
N GLU A 203 12.60 15.55 23.75
CA GLU A 203 13.96 16.09 23.90
C GLU A 203 13.92 17.57 24.29
N ASP A 204 13.02 18.33 23.68
CA ASP A 204 12.81 19.73 24.00
C ASP A 204 12.32 19.93 25.45
N SER A 205 11.33 19.15 25.90
CA SER A 205 10.79 19.21 27.26
C SER A 205 11.83 18.94 28.37
N ALA A 206 12.93 18.26 28.05
CA ALA A 206 14.02 18.01 28.99
C ALA A 206 14.85 19.27 29.28
N ASP A 207 14.81 20.28 28.40
CA ASP A 207 15.50 21.55 28.61
C ASP A 207 14.63 22.59 29.31
N LYS A 208 14.82 22.77 30.62
CA LYS A 208 14.13 23.80 31.43
C LYS A 208 14.31 25.25 30.93
N LYS A 209 15.26 25.50 30.04
CA LYS A 209 15.49 26.84 29.44
C LYS A 209 14.78 27.04 28.10
N SER A 210 14.18 25.99 27.53
CA SER A 210 13.39 26.10 26.30
C SER A 210 12.02 26.72 26.58
N TYR A 211 11.44 27.33 25.56
CA TYR A 211 10.06 27.85 25.61
C TYR A 211 9.01 26.76 25.35
N HIS A 212 9.44 25.59 24.86
CA HIS A 212 8.59 24.45 24.52
C HIS A 212 7.54 24.73 23.45
N ILE A 213 7.91 25.54 22.46
CA ILE A 213 7.05 25.94 21.35
C ILE A 213 7.52 25.23 20.07
N TYR A 214 6.83 24.12 19.76
CA TYR A 214 7.12 23.28 18.59
C TYR A 214 6.84 24.01 17.26
N SER A 215 7.59 23.65 16.21
CA SER A 215 7.58 24.22 14.84
C SER A 215 8.27 25.57 14.65
N VAL A 216 8.76 26.21 15.71
CA VAL A 216 9.60 27.41 15.63
C VAL A 216 10.95 27.12 16.27
N LYS A 217 12.04 27.42 15.56
CA LYS A 217 13.40 27.08 16.02
C LYS A 217 13.72 27.75 17.36
N GLU A 218 13.43 29.03 17.49
CA GLU A 218 13.68 29.85 18.68
C GLU A 218 12.80 29.44 19.86
N GLY A 219 11.68 28.76 19.58
CA GLY A 219 10.79 28.16 20.57
C GLY A 219 11.28 26.83 21.14
N LEU A 220 12.31 26.23 20.55
CA LEU A 220 12.87 24.93 20.91
C LEU A 220 14.22 25.06 21.61
N SER A 221 14.60 23.99 22.32
CA SER A 221 15.91 23.78 22.91
C SER A 221 17.01 23.90 21.85
N GLN A 222 18.03 24.72 22.13
CA GLN A 222 19.21 24.87 21.27
C GLN A 222 20.33 23.88 21.63
N LYS A 223 20.09 22.98 22.58
CA LYS A 223 21.08 21.97 22.98
C LYS A 223 21.29 20.96 21.85
N PRO A 224 22.52 20.48 21.65
CA PRO A 224 22.78 19.42 20.69
C PRO A 224 22.08 18.13 21.12
N VAL A 225 21.44 17.46 20.18
CA VAL A 225 20.82 16.14 20.37
C VAL A 225 21.81 15.07 19.89
N ALA A 226 21.97 14.00 20.67
CA ALA A 226 22.84 12.89 20.29
C ALA A 226 22.26 12.17 19.05
N PHE A 227 23.05 12.01 18.00
CA PHE A 227 22.58 11.38 16.75
C PHE A 227 21.97 9.98 16.96
N ASN A 228 22.48 9.24 17.95
CA ASN A 228 22.01 7.88 18.26
C ASN A 228 20.66 7.84 18.99
N SER A 229 20.20 8.93 19.62
CA SER A 229 18.86 8.98 20.24
C SER A 229 17.75 9.24 19.23
N ILE A 230 18.09 9.78 18.06
CA ILE A 230 17.14 10.06 16.99
C ILE A 230 16.49 8.75 16.51
N PRO A 231 15.15 8.62 16.58
CA PRO A 231 14.46 7.45 16.07
C PRO A 231 14.83 7.23 14.60
N LYS A 232 15.24 6.01 14.23
CA LYS A 232 15.56 5.67 12.84
C LYS A 232 14.38 4.94 12.23
N PHE A 233 13.92 5.41 11.07
CA PHE A 233 12.90 4.68 10.32
C PHE A 233 13.47 3.34 9.83
N SER A 234 12.75 2.26 10.12
CA SER A 234 13.02 0.94 9.58
C SER A 234 11.70 0.29 9.19
N GLU A 235 11.60 -0.18 7.94
CA GLU A 235 10.42 -0.92 7.48
C GLU A 235 10.36 -2.28 8.17
N LYS A 236 9.31 -2.54 8.95
CA LYS A 236 9.03 -3.83 9.57
C LYS A 236 8.31 -4.73 8.57
N LEU A 237 9.05 -5.58 7.87
CA LEU A 237 8.52 -6.55 6.92
C LEU A 237 8.97 -7.97 7.30
N THR A 238 8.11 -8.71 8.00
CA THR A 238 8.39 -10.09 8.43
C THR A 238 7.71 -11.12 7.53
N VAL A 239 8.22 -12.36 7.53
CA VAL A 239 7.60 -13.51 6.81
C VAL A 239 6.15 -13.72 7.23
N GLY A 240 5.83 -13.55 8.51
CA GLY A 240 4.44 -13.68 8.98
C GLY A 240 3.51 -12.61 8.39
N ILE A 241 3.99 -11.38 8.19
CA ILE A 241 3.20 -10.29 7.60
C ILE A 241 2.93 -10.55 6.11
N THR A 242 3.95 -10.98 5.36
CA THR A 242 3.82 -11.32 3.94
C THR A 242 2.90 -12.51 3.74
N PHE A 243 3.04 -13.57 4.55
CA PHE A 243 2.19 -14.74 4.51
C PHE A 243 0.73 -14.44 4.87
N LYS A 244 0.49 -13.71 5.98
CA LYS A 244 -0.86 -13.28 6.37
C LYS A 244 -1.51 -12.41 5.29
N GLY A 245 -0.71 -11.61 4.59
CA GLY A 245 -1.17 -10.83 3.45
C GLY A 245 -1.58 -11.66 2.24
N ALA A 246 -1.04 -12.87 2.07
CA ALA A 246 -1.34 -13.77 0.95
C ALA A 246 -2.48 -14.74 1.28
N LEU A 247 -2.82 -14.92 2.55
CA LEU A 247 -3.70 -15.99 3.04
C LEU A 247 -5.03 -16.11 2.29
N LEU A 248 -5.71 -14.98 2.03
CA LEU A 248 -6.96 -14.97 1.28
C LEU A 248 -6.75 -15.51 -0.13
N ASP A 249 -5.72 -15.03 -0.83
CA ASP A 249 -5.44 -15.42 -2.21
C ASP A 249 -5.01 -16.90 -2.29
N LEU A 250 -4.30 -17.40 -1.27
CA LEU A 250 -3.98 -18.83 -1.13
C LEU A 250 -5.23 -19.70 -0.98
N ILE A 251 -6.14 -19.30 -0.08
CA ILE A 251 -7.40 -20.01 0.14
C ILE A 251 -8.23 -20.02 -1.15
N LEU A 252 -8.31 -18.90 -1.87
CA LEU A 252 -9.02 -18.82 -3.14
C LEU A 252 -8.41 -19.71 -4.23
N LEU A 253 -7.07 -19.75 -4.38
CA LEU A 253 -6.43 -20.62 -5.37
C LEU A 253 -6.64 -22.10 -5.07
N VAL A 254 -6.45 -22.50 -3.81
CA VAL A 254 -6.62 -23.90 -3.39
C VAL A 254 -8.08 -24.30 -3.54
N SER A 255 -9.03 -23.48 -3.10
CA SER A 255 -10.46 -23.79 -3.22
C SER A 255 -10.91 -23.86 -4.68
N LEU A 256 -10.47 -22.94 -5.53
CA LEU A 256 -10.78 -22.96 -6.95
C LEU A 256 -10.19 -24.19 -7.65
N SER A 257 -8.94 -24.55 -7.34
CA SER A 257 -8.32 -25.76 -7.87
C SER A 257 -9.08 -27.02 -7.44
N LEU A 258 -9.50 -27.12 -6.18
CA LEU A 258 -10.26 -28.26 -5.68
C LEU A 258 -11.66 -28.34 -6.30
N LEU A 259 -12.34 -27.20 -6.45
CA LEU A 259 -13.67 -27.14 -7.08
C LEU A 259 -13.61 -27.59 -8.54
N LEU A 260 -12.63 -27.12 -9.31
CA LEU A 260 -12.45 -27.53 -10.70
C LEU A 260 -12.04 -29.00 -10.82
N PHE A 261 -11.18 -29.48 -9.93
CA PHE A 261 -10.84 -30.90 -9.85
C PHE A 261 -12.09 -31.76 -9.63
N MET A 262 -12.91 -31.44 -8.63
CA MET A 262 -14.16 -32.15 -8.35
C MET A 262 -15.12 -32.10 -9.54
N ALA A 263 -15.28 -30.94 -10.18
CA ALA A 263 -16.12 -30.79 -11.36
C ALA A 263 -15.63 -31.66 -12.53
N ALA A 264 -14.32 -31.67 -12.80
CA ALA A 264 -13.72 -32.48 -13.85
C ALA A 264 -13.93 -33.98 -13.60
N VAL A 265 -13.70 -34.46 -12.37
CA VAL A 265 -13.91 -35.87 -11.99
C VAL A 265 -15.38 -36.27 -12.09
N LEU A 266 -16.31 -35.43 -11.61
CA LEU A 266 -17.75 -35.72 -11.68
C LEU A 266 -18.26 -35.83 -13.12
N VAL A 267 -17.77 -34.98 -14.03
CA VAL A 267 -18.15 -35.08 -15.45
C VAL A 267 -17.51 -36.32 -16.06
N PHE A 268 -16.24 -36.60 -15.79
CA PHE A 268 -15.55 -37.79 -16.29
C PHE A 268 -16.29 -39.09 -15.89
N LEU A 269 -16.66 -39.23 -14.61
CA LEU A 269 -17.41 -40.38 -14.12
C LEU A 269 -18.80 -40.53 -14.76
N ARG A 270 -19.44 -39.44 -15.18
CA ARG A 270 -20.73 -39.48 -15.88
C ARG A 270 -20.57 -39.84 -17.36
N SER A 271 -19.45 -39.47 -17.97
CA SER A 271 -19.16 -39.76 -19.37
C SER A 271 -18.81 -41.23 -19.62
N ASP A 272 -18.17 -41.92 -18.66
CA ASP A 272 -17.88 -43.36 -18.72
C ASP A 272 -19.13 -44.26 -18.61
N VAL A 273 -20.29 -43.70 -18.26
CA VAL A 273 -21.57 -44.43 -18.10
C VAL A 273 -22.44 -44.37 -19.38
N LYS A 274 -21.98 -43.72 -20.45
CA LYS A 274 -22.67 -43.67 -21.76
C LYS A 274 -21.91 -44.45 -22.82
#